data_AF-A0A4Q2LKZ0-F1
#
_entry.id   AF-A0A4Q2LKZ0-F1
#
_cell.length_a   1.000
_cell.length_b   1.000
_cell.length_c   1.000
_cell.angle_alpha   90.00
_cell.angle_beta   90.00
_cell.angle_gamma   90.00
#
_symmetry.space_group_name_H-M   'P 1'
#
loop_
_entity.id
_entity.type
_entity.pdbx_description
1 polymer ?
#
loop_
_entity_poly.entity_id
_entity_poly.type
_entity_poly.pdbx_seq_one_letter_code
_entity_poly.pdbx_strand_id
1 'polypeptide(L)'
;MFFLWTRRRRQEMMLNKPKDAKDVDKRQKRKNVMSFIMFMLGGGVVGFIVSSGMIERLSEGMNVVPKIYFEYDVLFGILAIVSFVLIVWNIAGILRLVRVKGLHDVAGEDGPDPNNRLVGTLLQISNYNFIVTFASFVLAVAYTSGIETDLRPSAEQTFLLSVVLTGAVSLLAAIVLQYATIHQYNKYNPDRTLDMIAYRGERDLFDKMDEGEKWIVYRAAYRSFKTVNALMLIGILLFLFYSLVFSFSPLPIIVLAIIWILQKAAYYREVSKLGRL
;
A
#
# COMPACT_ATOMS: atom_id res chain seq x y z
N MET A 1 -27.65 45.30 -3.35
CA MET A 1 -26.53 45.57 -4.29
C MET A 1 -25.15 45.18 -3.76
N PHE A 2 -24.84 45.39 -2.47
CA PHE A 2 -23.54 45.07 -1.85
C PHE A 2 -23.17 43.56 -1.86
N PHE A 3 -24.16 42.68 -1.75
CA PHE A 3 -23.96 41.22 -1.67
C PHE A 3 -23.55 40.56 -3.01
N LEU A 4 -23.94 41.17 -4.14
CA LEU A 4 -23.54 40.69 -5.48
C LEU A 4 -22.13 41.16 -5.84
N TRP A 5 -21.74 42.35 -5.37
CA TRP A 5 -20.40 42.90 -5.56
C TRP A 5 -19.32 42.09 -4.82
N THR A 6 -19.59 41.68 -3.58
CA THR A 6 -18.65 40.85 -2.80
C THR A 6 -18.50 39.44 -3.38
N ARG A 7 -19.56 38.88 -4.00
CA ARG A 7 -19.50 37.55 -4.65
C ARG A 7 -18.69 37.59 -5.94
N ARG A 8 -18.83 38.65 -6.75
CA ARG A 8 -18.08 38.83 -7.99
C ARG A 8 -16.59 39.04 -7.74
N ARG A 9 -16.22 39.90 -6.79
CA ARG A 9 -14.82 40.08 -6.37
C ARG A 9 -14.18 38.80 -5.81
N ARG A 10 -14.95 37.96 -5.11
CA ARG A 10 -14.44 36.68 -4.60
C ARG A 10 -14.17 35.69 -5.73
N GLN A 11 -15.04 35.62 -6.75
CA GLN A 11 -14.81 34.79 -7.92
C GLN A 11 -13.65 35.30 -8.78
N GLU A 12 -13.52 36.61 -8.96
CA GLU A 12 -12.38 37.23 -9.64
C GLU A 12 -11.06 36.98 -8.90
N MET A 13 -11.04 37.02 -7.56
CA MET A 13 -9.88 36.63 -6.77
C MET A 13 -9.56 35.13 -6.84
N MET A 14 -10.54 34.24 -7.05
CA MET A 14 -10.29 32.81 -7.27
C MET A 14 -9.84 32.47 -8.70
N LEU A 15 -10.32 33.24 -9.69
CA LEU A 15 -9.92 33.14 -11.08
C LEU A 15 -8.52 33.73 -11.32
N ASN A 16 -8.18 34.80 -10.60
CA ASN A 16 -6.93 35.56 -10.78
C ASN A 16 -5.86 35.27 -9.71
N LYS A 17 -5.96 34.19 -8.94
CA LYS A 17 -4.80 33.71 -8.17
C LYS A 17 -3.70 33.35 -9.16
N PRO A 18 -2.49 33.94 -9.06
CA PRO A 18 -1.39 33.62 -9.95
C PRO A 18 -1.13 32.11 -9.90
N LYS A 19 -0.77 31.50 -11.04
CA LYS A 19 -0.52 30.04 -11.16
C LYS A 19 0.36 29.55 -10.02
N ASP A 20 1.40 30.32 -9.68
CA ASP A 20 2.33 30.03 -8.60
C ASP A 20 1.64 29.93 -7.22
N ALA A 21 0.67 30.79 -6.92
CA ALA A 21 -0.08 30.74 -5.66
C ALA A 21 -1.06 29.56 -5.58
N LYS A 22 -1.64 29.13 -6.70
CA LYS A 22 -2.48 27.91 -6.75
C LYS A 22 -1.63 26.64 -6.59
N ASP A 23 -0.46 26.60 -7.22
CA ASP A 23 0.44 25.46 -7.13
C ASP A 23 1.12 25.35 -5.75
N VAL A 24 1.47 26.48 -5.13
CA VAL A 24 1.96 26.54 -3.75
C VAL A 24 0.90 26.09 -2.76
N ASP A 25 -0.35 26.54 -2.88
CA ASP A 25 -1.47 26.13 -2.01
C ASP A 25 -1.76 24.62 -2.14
N LYS A 26 -1.72 24.08 -3.37
CA LYS A 26 -1.90 22.64 -3.63
C LYS A 26 -0.74 21.79 -3.08
N ARG A 27 0.49 22.28 -3.18
CA ARG A 27 1.71 21.64 -2.65
C ARG A 27 1.73 21.67 -1.12
N GLN A 28 1.33 22.79 -0.52
CA GLN A 28 1.19 22.95 0.93
C GLN A 28 0.10 22.03 1.48
N LYS A 29 -1.06 21.95 0.80
CA LYS A 29 -2.14 21.04 1.18
C LYS A 29 -1.72 19.57 1.14
N ARG A 30 -0.94 19.15 0.12
CA ARG A 30 -0.35 17.80 0.06
C ARG A 30 0.65 17.53 1.18
N LYS A 31 1.52 18.49 1.49
CA LYS A 31 2.48 18.40 2.59
C LYS A 31 1.76 18.25 3.94
N ASN A 32 0.68 18.99 4.15
CA ASN A 32 -0.12 18.94 5.37
C ASN A 32 -0.88 17.61 5.51
N VAL A 33 -1.42 17.06 4.42
CA VAL A 33 -2.05 15.73 4.45
C VAL A 33 -1.02 14.64 4.71
N MET A 34 0.19 14.74 4.12
CA MET A 34 1.28 13.81 4.38
C MET A 34 1.73 13.84 5.85
N SER A 35 1.86 15.05 6.42
CA SER A 35 2.15 15.22 7.85
C SER A 35 1.01 14.69 8.73
N PHE A 36 -0.25 14.88 8.33
CA PHE A 36 -1.40 14.35 9.06
C PHE A 36 -1.40 12.82 9.09
N ILE A 37 -1.11 12.17 7.96
CA ILE A 37 -0.95 10.71 7.89
C ILE A 37 0.19 10.23 8.79
N MET A 38 1.31 10.94 8.83
CA MET A 38 2.42 10.61 9.74
C MET A 38 2.01 10.70 11.21
N PHE A 39 1.31 11.78 11.61
CA PHE A 39 0.84 11.91 12.99
C PHE A 39 -0.21 10.87 13.34
N MET A 40 -1.05 10.47 12.38
CA MET A 40 -2.07 9.45 12.59
C MET A 40 -1.47 8.04 12.74
N LEU A 41 -0.43 7.71 11.94
CA LEU A 41 0.30 6.45 12.05
C LEU A 41 1.23 6.41 13.28
N GLY A 42 1.94 7.50 13.56
CA GLY A 42 2.72 7.64 14.79
C GLY A 42 1.82 7.55 16.01
N GLY A 43 0.64 8.19 15.97
CA GLY A 43 -0.39 8.06 16.98
C GLY A 43 -0.97 6.64 17.08
N GLY A 44 -1.08 5.90 15.98
CA GLY A 44 -1.51 4.50 15.98
C GLY A 44 -0.46 3.55 16.59
N VAL A 45 0.83 3.74 16.29
CA VAL A 45 1.92 2.97 16.90
C VAL A 45 2.04 3.31 18.38
N VAL A 46 2.02 4.60 18.74
CA VAL A 46 2.03 5.04 20.14
C VAL A 46 0.77 4.55 20.86
N GLY A 47 -0.39 4.62 20.22
CA GLY A 47 -1.67 4.12 20.74
C GLY A 47 -1.67 2.61 20.97
N PHE A 48 -1.06 1.84 20.07
CA PHE A 48 -0.85 0.39 20.25
C PHE A 48 0.11 0.10 21.43
N ILE A 49 1.20 0.85 21.56
CA ILE A 49 2.15 0.74 22.68
C ILE A 49 1.47 1.10 24.02
N VAL A 50 0.64 2.15 24.04
CA VAL A 50 -0.13 2.55 25.23
C VAL A 50 -1.20 1.50 25.56
N SER A 51 -2.01 1.09 24.57
CA SER A 51 -3.13 0.14 24.71
C SER A 51 -2.67 -1.28 25.11
N SER A 52 -1.50 -1.70 24.64
CA SER A 52 -0.87 -2.97 25.05
C SER A 52 -0.28 -2.94 26.47
N GLY A 53 -0.34 -1.79 27.16
CA GLY A 53 0.20 -1.61 28.50
C GLY A 53 1.73 -1.63 28.56
N MET A 54 2.43 -1.46 27.43
CA MET A 54 3.89 -1.50 27.38
C MET A 54 4.55 -0.36 28.17
N ILE A 55 3.90 0.81 28.27
CA ILE A 55 4.44 2.00 28.96
C ILE A 55 4.44 1.84 30.48
N GLU A 56 3.35 1.32 31.05
CA GLU A 56 3.27 1.01 32.49
C GLU A 56 4.34 -0.03 32.88
N ARG A 57 4.62 -1.00 32.00
CA ARG A 57 5.64 -2.05 32.17
C ARG A 57 7.08 -1.58 32.01
N LEU A 58 7.31 -0.42 31.37
CA LEU A 58 8.63 0.22 31.25
C LEU A 58 9.00 0.98 32.52
N SER A 59 7.99 1.46 33.26
CA SER A 59 8.13 2.21 34.51
C SER A 59 8.43 1.33 35.73
N GLU A 60 8.10 0.04 35.70
CA GLU A 60 8.25 -0.89 36.84
C GLU A 60 9.59 -1.65 36.87
N GLY A 61 10.54 -1.27 36.01
CA GLY A 61 11.83 -1.94 35.90
C GLY A 61 11.79 -3.08 34.89
N MET A 62 12.88 -3.21 34.13
CA MET A 62 13.00 -4.06 32.95
C MET A 62 12.78 -5.56 33.24
N ASN A 63 11.53 -5.97 33.34
CA ASN A 63 11.07 -7.29 32.95
C ASN A 63 9.89 -7.08 32.01
N VAL A 64 10.20 -6.50 30.85
CA VAL A 64 9.31 -6.51 29.68
C VAL A 64 9.29 -7.95 29.19
N VAL A 65 8.62 -8.83 29.92
CA VAL A 65 8.14 -10.09 29.37
C VAL A 65 6.91 -9.65 28.59
N PRO A 66 6.96 -9.57 27.24
CA PRO A 66 5.76 -9.28 26.47
C PRO A 66 4.74 -10.36 26.84
N LYS A 67 3.74 -10.02 27.65
CA LYS A 67 2.56 -10.85 27.79
C LYS A 67 1.85 -10.77 26.46
N ILE A 68 2.09 -11.80 25.65
CA ILE A 68 1.34 -12.12 24.45
C ILE A 68 -0.11 -12.27 24.93
N TYR A 69 -0.96 -11.30 24.61
CA TYR A 69 -2.38 -11.37 24.95
C TYR A 69 -3.07 -12.35 23.99
N PHE A 70 -2.59 -12.42 22.74
CA PHE A 70 -3.16 -13.27 21.69
C PHE A 70 -2.08 -14.00 20.88
N GLU A 71 -2.40 -15.20 20.41
CA GLU A 71 -1.54 -16.07 19.60
C GLU A 71 -0.95 -15.37 18.35
N TYR A 72 -1.61 -14.32 17.85
CA TYR A 72 -1.20 -13.57 16.65
C TYR A 72 -0.59 -12.18 16.93
N ASP A 73 -0.37 -11.79 18.20
CA ASP A 73 0.17 -10.45 18.54
C ASP A 73 1.53 -10.17 17.90
N VAL A 74 2.39 -11.18 17.88
CA VAL A 74 3.73 -11.08 17.26
C VAL A 74 3.60 -10.86 15.75
N LEU A 75 2.66 -11.55 15.09
CA LEU A 75 2.42 -11.40 13.66
C LEU A 75 1.91 -9.98 13.34
N PHE A 76 0.95 -9.47 14.09
CA PHE A 76 0.47 -8.09 13.93
C PHE A 76 1.58 -7.06 14.17
N GLY A 77 2.43 -7.28 15.18
CA GLY A 77 3.59 -6.44 15.46
C GLY A 77 4.59 -6.40 14.29
N ILE A 78 4.94 -7.57 13.73
CA ILE A 78 5.85 -7.66 12.57
C ILE A 78 5.24 -6.94 11.36
N LEU A 79 3.97 -7.20 11.04
CA LEU A 79 3.29 -6.57 9.91
C LEU A 79 3.22 -5.05 10.06
N ALA A 80 2.96 -4.55 11.27
CA ALA A 80 2.95 -3.13 11.58
C ALA A 80 4.33 -2.48 11.39
N ILE A 81 5.41 -3.14 11.86
CA ILE A 81 6.79 -2.66 11.67
C ILE A 81 7.15 -2.62 10.19
N VAL A 82 6.86 -3.68 9.43
CA VAL A 82 7.13 -3.75 7.99
C VAL A 82 6.38 -2.63 7.26
N SER A 83 5.09 -2.45 7.55
CA SER A 83 4.32 -1.36 6.96
C SER A 83 4.90 0.01 7.31
N PHE A 84 5.27 0.24 8.57
CA PHE A 84 5.86 1.50 9.00
C PHE A 84 7.17 1.81 8.25
N VAL A 85 8.06 0.83 8.11
CA VAL A 85 9.31 0.97 7.35
C VAL A 85 9.04 1.32 5.88
N LEU A 86 8.11 0.62 5.23
CA LEU A 86 7.76 0.88 3.84
C LEU A 86 7.16 2.27 3.65
N ILE A 87 6.34 2.74 4.59
CA ILE A 87 5.77 4.09 4.60
C ILE A 87 6.86 5.14 4.73
N VAL A 88 7.73 5.01 5.73
CA VAL A 88 8.83 5.96 5.96
C VAL A 88 9.75 6.02 4.74
N TRP A 89 10.10 4.88 4.15
CA TRP A 89 10.91 4.82 2.95
C TRP A 89 10.20 5.50 1.77
N ASN A 90 8.93 5.18 1.52
CA ASN A 90 8.18 5.77 0.42
C ASN A 90 8.10 7.30 0.54
N ILE A 91 7.82 7.82 1.74
CA ILE A 91 7.78 9.26 1.97
C ILE A 91 9.16 9.90 1.82
N ALA A 92 10.20 9.31 2.40
CA ALA A 92 11.56 9.80 2.26
C ALA A 92 11.99 9.87 0.78
N GLY A 93 11.61 8.87 -0.01
CA GLY A 93 11.86 8.87 -1.45
C GLY A 93 11.09 9.95 -2.21
N ILE A 94 9.81 10.16 -1.90
CA ILE A 94 9.02 11.27 -2.49
C ILE A 94 9.65 12.62 -2.13
N LEU A 95 10.06 12.81 -0.88
CA LEU A 95 10.71 14.05 -0.44
C LEU A 95 12.06 14.28 -1.15
N ARG A 96 12.85 13.23 -1.35
CA ARG A 96 14.09 13.28 -2.14
C ARG A 96 13.81 13.69 -3.58
N LEU A 97 12.82 13.08 -4.23
CA LEU A 97 12.41 13.43 -5.60
C LEU A 97 11.98 14.90 -5.72
N VAL A 98 11.19 15.39 -4.77
CA VAL A 98 10.71 16.77 -4.78
C VAL A 98 11.84 17.77 -4.55
N ARG A 99 12.87 17.40 -3.77
CA ARG A 99 14.05 18.24 -3.51
C ARG A 99 14.97 18.29 -4.73
N VAL A 100 15.28 17.13 -5.33
CA VAL A 100 16.21 17.03 -6.47
C VAL A 100 15.63 17.70 -7.72
N LYS A 101 14.33 17.53 -8.01
CA LYS A 101 13.70 18.21 -9.14
C LYS A 101 13.79 19.74 -9.06
N GLY A 102 13.68 20.31 -7.85
CA GLY A 102 13.86 21.75 -7.67
C GLY A 102 15.28 22.24 -7.99
N LEU A 103 16.27 21.35 -7.99
CA LEU A 103 17.66 21.63 -8.37
C LEU A 103 17.91 21.34 -9.86
N HIS A 104 17.30 20.29 -10.40
CA HIS A 104 17.48 19.87 -11.81
C HIS A 104 16.77 20.78 -12.83
N ASP A 105 15.66 21.44 -12.48
CA ASP A 105 15.04 22.46 -13.35
C ASP A 105 16.00 23.66 -13.62
N VAL A 106 17.14 23.74 -12.91
CA VAL A 106 18.19 24.77 -13.07
C VAL A 106 19.41 24.27 -13.88
N ALA A 107 19.65 22.97 -13.91
CA ALA A 107 20.82 22.36 -14.53
C ALA A 107 20.33 21.33 -15.56
N GLY A 108 20.01 21.81 -16.77
CA GLY A 108 19.61 20.94 -17.85
C GLY A 108 20.74 19.99 -18.22
N GLU A 109 20.45 18.69 -18.38
CA GLU A 109 21.31 17.76 -19.10
C GLU A 109 20.59 16.44 -19.42
N ASP A 110 20.82 15.98 -20.64
CA ASP A 110 20.33 14.74 -21.24
C ASP A 110 21.17 13.54 -20.78
N GLY A 111 20.58 12.69 -19.93
CA GLY A 111 21.12 11.41 -19.50
C GLY A 111 20.02 10.53 -18.91
N PRO A 112 20.24 9.20 -18.74
CA PRO A 112 19.23 8.31 -18.15
C PRO A 112 18.92 8.78 -16.72
N ASP A 113 17.74 9.38 -16.55
CA ASP A 113 17.38 10.12 -15.35
C ASP A 113 17.40 9.18 -14.12
N PRO A 114 18.37 9.34 -13.18
CA PRO A 114 18.39 8.56 -11.94
C PRO A 114 17.10 8.73 -11.13
N ASN A 115 16.36 9.82 -11.34
CA ASN A 115 15.05 10.03 -10.75
C ASN A 115 13.99 9.09 -11.33
N ASN A 116 14.07 8.68 -12.60
CA ASN A 116 13.09 7.76 -13.19
C ASN A 116 13.18 6.35 -12.56
N ARG A 117 14.40 5.86 -12.28
CA ARG A 117 14.60 4.61 -11.53
C ARG A 117 14.05 4.71 -10.11
N LEU A 118 14.34 5.83 -9.43
CA LEU A 118 13.86 6.07 -8.07
C LEU A 118 12.33 6.09 -8.00
N VAL A 119 11.66 6.75 -8.95
CA VAL A 119 10.19 6.76 -9.05
C VAL A 119 9.65 5.34 -9.26
N GLY A 120 10.27 4.54 -10.13
CA GLY A 120 9.89 3.13 -10.33
C GLY A 120 10.02 2.30 -9.04
N THR A 121 11.13 2.46 -8.30
CA THR A 121 11.32 1.82 -7.00
C THR A 121 10.27 2.27 -5.99
N LEU A 122 9.89 3.56 -5.97
CA LEU A 122 8.86 4.05 -5.06
C LEU A 122 7.48 3.47 -5.39
N LEU A 123 7.17 3.29 -6.67
CA LEU A 123 5.95 2.61 -7.09
C LEU A 123 5.91 1.17 -6.57
N GLN A 124 7.01 0.42 -6.68
CA GLN A 124 7.13 -0.92 -6.13
C GLN A 124 6.94 -0.94 -4.60
N ILE A 125 7.64 -0.05 -3.87
CA ILE A 125 7.51 0.09 -2.42
C ILE A 125 6.05 0.39 -2.03
N SER A 126 5.39 1.30 -2.74
CA SER A 126 3.99 1.66 -2.47
C SER A 126 3.04 0.46 -2.67
N ASN A 127 3.29 -0.36 -3.69
CA ASN A 127 2.51 -1.55 -3.97
C ASN A 127 2.71 -2.62 -2.88
N TYR A 128 3.95 -2.86 -2.45
CA TYR A 128 4.23 -3.77 -1.34
C TYR A 128 3.58 -3.29 -0.03
N ASN A 129 3.61 -1.99 0.25
CA ASN A 129 2.96 -1.45 1.44
C ASN A 129 1.45 -1.61 1.41
N PHE A 130 0.81 -1.40 0.25
CA PHE A 130 -0.61 -1.67 0.07
C PHE A 130 -0.94 -3.15 0.36
N ILE A 131 -0.17 -4.10 -0.18
CA ILE A 131 -0.39 -5.53 0.05
C ILE A 131 -0.26 -5.88 1.55
N VAL A 132 0.77 -5.38 2.23
CA VAL A 132 1.01 -5.65 3.66
C VAL A 132 -0.10 -5.07 4.54
N THR A 133 -0.47 -3.80 4.32
CA THR A 133 -1.54 -3.14 5.09
C THR A 133 -2.91 -3.77 4.83
N PHE A 134 -3.19 -4.16 3.58
CA PHE A 134 -4.41 -4.88 3.23
C PHE A 134 -4.49 -6.24 3.92
N ALA A 135 -3.42 -7.05 3.87
CA ALA A 135 -3.35 -8.33 4.56
C ALA A 135 -3.52 -8.17 6.08
N SER A 136 -2.88 -7.18 6.66
CA SER A 136 -2.99 -6.86 8.09
C SER A 136 -4.42 -6.49 8.49
N PHE A 137 -5.08 -5.64 7.68
CA PHE A 137 -6.45 -5.22 7.92
C PHE A 137 -7.44 -6.38 7.82
N VAL A 138 -7.35 -7.19 6.76
CA VAL A 138 -8.22 -8.37 6.58
C VAL A 138 -8.01 -9.37 7.71
N LEU A 139 -6.76 -9.61 8.13
CA LEU A 139 -6.46 -10.50 9.26
C LEU A 139 -7.04 -9.96 10.57
N ALA A 140 -6.92 -8.65 10.82
CA ALA A 140 -7.49 -8.01 12.00
C ALA A 140 -9.02 -8.17 12.06
N VAL A 141 -9.71 -7.95 10.94
CA VAL A 141 -11.16 -8.14 10.82
C VAL A 141 -11.53 -9.61 11.06
N ALA A 142 -10.85 -10.54 10.37
CA ALA A 142 -11.11 -11.98 10.50
C ALA A 142 -10.94 -12.47 11.94
N TYR A 143 -9.87 -12.02 12.61
CA TYR A 143 -9.58 -12.39 13.99
C TYR A 143 -10.60 -11.81 14.98
N THR A 144 -11.11 -10.61 14.71
CA THR A 144 -12.15 -9.99 15.53
C THR A 144 -13.51 -10.66 15.32
N SER A 145 -13.82 -11.10 14.10
CA SER A 145 -15.10 -11.76 13.76
C SER A 145 -15.18 -13.24 14.15
N GLY A 146 -14.04 -13.92 14.26
CA GLY A 146 -13.98 -15.37 14.50
C GLY A 146 -14.14 -15.80 15.95
N ILE A 147 -14.36 -14.87 16.88
CA ILE A 147 -14.37 -15.14 18.32
C ILE A 147 -15.67 -14.64 18.92
N GLU A 148 -16.36 -15.47 19.70
CA GLU A 148 -17.58 -15.10 20.42
C GLU A 148 -17.29 -13.88 21.31
N THR A 149 -17.82 -12.74 20.90
CA THR A 149 -17.53 -11.45 21.53
C THR A 149 -18.03 -11.42 22.98
N ASP A 150 -19.10 -12.13 23.30
CA ASP A 150 -19.82 -12.01 24.57
C ASP A 150 -19.10 -12.67 25.77
N LEU A 151 -18.07 -13.48 25.54
CA LEU A 151 -17.32 -14.18 26.59
C LEU A 151 -16.03 -13.46 27.01
N ARG A 152 -15.69 -12.33 26.39
CA ARG A 152 -14.40 -11.66 26.57
C ARG A 152 -14.41 -10.55 27.61
N PRO A 153 -13.32 -10.40 28.40
CA PRO A 153 -13.10 -9.20 29.20
C PRO A 153 -13.15 -7.93 28.33
N SER A 154 -13.70 -6.84 28.86
CA SER A 154 -13.85 -5.56 28.16
C SER A 154 -12.53 -5.00 27.61
N ALA A 155 -11.41 -5.27 28.28
CA ALA A 155 -10.08 -4.87 27.84
C ALA A 155 -9.64 -5.56 26.53
N GLU A 156 -9.95 -6.85 26.37
CA GLU A 156 -9.59 -7.62 25.17
C GLU A 156 -10.38 -7.17 23.94
N GLN A 157 -11.69 -6.93 24.12
CA GLN A 157 -12.54 -6.39 23.05
C GLN A 157 -12.03 -5.02 22.59
N THR A 158 -11.66 -4.16 23.55
CA THR A 158 -11.11 -2.82 23.26
C THR A 158 -9.80 -2.90 22.48
N PHE A 159 -8.91 -3.82 22.85
CA PHE A 159 -7.66 -4.04 22.12
C PHE A 159 -7.90 -4.49 20.68
N LEU A 160 -8.79 -5.46 20.43
CA LEU A 160 -9.06 -5.95 19.08
C LEU A 160 -9.68 -4.88 18.17
N LEU A 161 -10.62 -4.10 18.71
CA LEU A 161 -11.15 -2.94 18.01
C LEU A 161 -10.04 -1.94 17.66
N SER A 162 -9.08 -1.72 18.58
CA SER A 162 -7.94 -0.83 18.32
C SER A 162 -7.03 -1.36 17.19
N VAL A 163 -6.84 -2.68 17.07
CA VAL A 163 -6.04 -3.30 16.00
C VAL A 163 -6.76 -3.16 14.65
N VAL A 164 -8.07 -3.39 14.59
CA VAL A 164 -8.87 -3.19 13.37
C VAL A 164 -8.85 -1.73 12.92
N LEU A 165 -9.06 -0.78 13.84
CA LEU A 165 -9.01 0.65 13.54
C LEU A 165 -7.63 1.06 13.04
N THR A 166 -6.56 0.59 13.68
CA THR A 166 -5.18 0.87 13.25
C THR A 166 -4.89 0.27 11.88
N GLY A 167 -5.37 -0.94 11.60
CA GLY A 167 -5.30 -1.57 10.27
C GLY A 167 -6.04 -0.79 9.19
N ALA A 168 -7.24 -0.28 9.49
CA ALA A 168 -8.01 0.54 8.56
C ALA A 168 -7.29 1.86 8.23
N VAL A 169 -6.77 2.53 9.26
CA VAL A 169 -6.01 3.78 9.11
C VAL A 169 -4.72 3.55 8.30
N SER A 170 -4.00 2.46 8.55
CA SER A 170 -2.77 2.15 7.82
C SER A 170 -3.03 1.82 6.35
N LEU A 171 -4.12 1.10 6.05
CA LEU A 171 -4.57 0.86 4.69
C LEU A 171 -4.94 2.16 3.96
N LEU A 172 -5.70 3.05 4.59
CA LEU A 172 -6.03 4.35 4.01
C LEU A 172 -4.77 5.19 3.74
N ALA A 173 -3.82 5.18 4.67
CA ALA A 173 -2.53 5.84 4.49
C ALA A 173 -1.74 5.26 3.30
N ALA A 174 -1.70 3.93 3.17
CA ALA A 174 -1.05 3.26 2.05
C ALA A 174 -1.69 3.63 0.69
N ILE A 175 -3.02 3.68 0.63
CA ILE A 175 -3.76 4.11 -0.57
C ILE A 175 -3.40 5.55 -0.94
N VAL A 176 -3.42 6.48 0.02
CA VAL A 176 -3.08 7.89 -0.24
C VAL A 176 -1.62 8.04 -0.70
N LEU A 177 -0.70 7.29 -0.09
CA LEU A 177 0.72 7.27 -0.50
C LEU A 177 0.92 6.68 -1.89
N GLN A 178 0.17 5.64 -2.23
CA GLN A 178 0.18 5.05 -3.57
C GLN A 178 -0.30 6.08 -4.60
N TYR A 179 -1.41 6.79 -4.35
CA TYR A 179 -1.85 7.90 -5.20
C TYR A 179 -0.81 9.03 -5.32
N ALA A 180 -0.14 9.38 -4.23
CA ALA A 180 0.93 10.38 -4.25
C ALA A 180 2.12 9.92 -5.10
N THR A 181 2.49 8.65 -4.99
CA THR A 181 3.58 8.03 -5.77
C THR A 181 3.25 7.98 -7.26
N ILE A 182 2.03 7.56 -7.63
CA ILE A 182 1.56 7.55 -9.02
C ILE A 182 1.54 8.96 -9.60
N HIS A 183 1.08 9.94 -8.81
CA HIS A 183 1.10 11.33 -9.26
C HIS A 183 2.53 11.81 -9.57
N GLN A 184 3.50 11.40 -8.75
CA GLN A 184 4.89 11.71 -9.02
C GLN A 184 5.41 10.94 -10.24
N TYR A 185 5.02 9.68 -10.42
CA TYR A 185 5.33 8.88 -11.61
C TYR A 185 4.85 9.55 -12.90
N ASN A 186 3.59 9.97 -12.95
CA ASN A 186 3.01 10.66 -14.10
C ASN A 186 3.66 12.02 -14.37
N LYS A 187 4.26 12.66 -13.35
CA LYS A 187 5.00 13.93 -13.52
C LYS A 187 6.36 13.72 -14.19
N TYR A 188 7.01 12.57 -13.95
CA TYR A 188 8.29 12.22 -14.57
C TYR A 188 8.11 11.51 -15.92
N ASN A 189 6.97 10.86 -16.12
CA ASN A 189 6.65 10.12 -17.35
C ASN A 189 5.32 10.63 -17.94
N PRO A 190 5.28 11.85 -18.50
CA PRO A 190 4.06 12.46 -19.02
C PRO A 190 3.53 11.79 -20.31
N ASP A 191 4.42 11.17 -21.07
CA ASP A 191 4.17 10.38 -22.27
C ASP A 191 3.48 9.04 -21.96
N ARG A 192 3.78 8.45 -20.79
CA ARG A 192 3.29 7.14 -20.35
C ARG A 192 2.69 7.21 -18.95
N THR A 193 1.61 7.98 -18.82
CA THR A 193 0.88 8.11 -17.55
C THR A 193 0.26 6.79 -17.11
N LEU A 194 0.49 6.42 -15.86
CA LEU A 194 -0.20 5.33 -15.18
C LEU A 194 -1.49 5.86 -14.55
N ASP A 195 -2.61 5.26 -14.92
CA ASP A 195 -3.91 5.48 -14.29
C ASP A 195 -4.40 4.17 -13.68
N MET A 196 -4.45 4.07 -12.35
CA MET A 196 -4.93 2.85 -11.67
C MET A 196 -6.46 2.80 -11.54
N ILE A 197 -7.16 3.92 -11.78
CA ILE A 197 -8.62 3.98 -11.68
C ILE A 197 -9.24 3.63 -13.04
N ALA A 198 -8.57 3.97 -14.13
CA ALA A 198 -9.02 3.61 -15.47
C ALA A 198 -9.10 2.09 -15.65
N TYR A 199 -10.24 1.62 -16.16
CA TYR A 199 -10.51 0.19 -16.42
C TYR A 199 -9.43 -0.50 -17.28
N ARG A 200 -8.69 0.26 -18.10
CA ARG A 200 -7.60 -0.23 -18.95
C ARG A 200 -6.27 0.46 -18.71
N GLY A 201 -6.08 1.17 -17.60
CA GLY A 201 -4.91 2.03 -17.47
C GLY A 201 -3.56 1.31 -17.50
N GLU A 202 -3.47 0.07 -17.00
CA GLU A 202 -2.28 -0.76 -17.17
C GLU A 202 -2.06 -1.20 -18.62
N ARG A 203 -3.14 -1.49 -19.36
CA ARG A 203 -3.08 -1.85 -20.78
C ARG A 203 -2.71 -0.64 -21.64
N ASP A 204 -3.29 0.51 -21.35
CA ASP A 204 -2.99 1.76 -22.06
C ASP A 204 -1.54 2.20 -21.80
N LEU A 205 -1.04 1.98 -20.57
CA LEU A 205 0.38 2.14 -20.26
C LEU A 205 1.23 1.16 -21.08
N PHE A 206 0.84 -0.11 -21.10
CA PHE A 206 1.55 -1.16 -21.83
C PHE A 206 1.64 -0.86 -23.33
N ASP A 207 0.54 -0.42 -23.94
CA ASP A 207 0.46 -0.14 -25.37
C ASP A 207 1.38 1.02 -25.80
N LYS A 208 1.63 1.98 -24.90
CA LYS A 208 2.52 3.14 -25.11
C LYS A 208 4.02 2.82 -24.96
N MET A 209 4.39 1.69 -24.37
CA MET A 209 5.80 1.30 -24.20
C MET A 209 6.44 0.93 -25.55
N ASP A 210 7.75 1.11 -25.64
CA ASP A 210 8.53 0.63 -26.79
C ASP A 210 8.61 -0.91 -26.82
N GLU A 211 9.11 -1.48 -27.92
CA GLU A 211 9.18 -2.94 -28.09
C GLU A 211 10.14 -3.61 -27.09
N GLY A 212 11.22 -2.94 -26.71
CA GLY A 212 12.20 -3.45 -25.75
C GLY A 212 11.62 -3.53 -24.33
N GLU A 213 10.94 -2.48 -23.88
CA GLU A 213 10.23 -2.41 -22.61
C GLU A 213 9.09 -3.42 -22.55
N LYS A 214 8.30 -3.54 -23.63
CA LYS A 214 7.28 -4.60 -23.75
C LYS A 214 7.88 -5.99 -23.60
N TRP A 215 9.01 -6.26 -24.26
CA TRP A 215 9.70 -7.54 -24.14
C TRP A 215 10.18 -7.82 -22.70
N ILE A 216 10.71 -6.82 -22.00
CA ILE A 216 11.09 -6.93 -20.58
C ILE A 216 9.87 -7.27 -19.72
N VAL A 217 8.75 -6.57 -19.91
CA VAL A 217 7.50 -6.81 -19.17
C VAL A 217 6.96 -8.22 -19.46
N TYR A 218 6.94 -8.67 -20.72
CA TYR A 218 6.54 -10.05 -21.06
C TYR A 218 7.44 -11.08 -20.38
N ARG A 219 8.76 -10.89 -20.42
CA ARG A 219 9.71 -11.81 -19.79
C ARG A 219 9.55 -11.84 -18.26
N ALA A 220 9.31 -10.69 -17.64
CA ALA A 220 9.03 -10.57 -16.22
C ALA A 220 7.70 -11.24 -15.85
N ALA A 221 6.65 -11.02 -16.63
CA ALA A 221 5.33 -11.64 -16.44
C ALA A 221 5.40 -13.17 -16.54
N TYR A 222 6.11 -13.70 -17.55
CA TYR A 222 6.32 -15.14 -17.68
C TYR A 222 7.12 -15.74 -16.52
N ARG A 223 8.18 -15.06 -16.07
CA ARG A 223 8.94 -15.50 -14.88
C ARG A 223 8.08 -15.49 -13.62
N SER A 224 7.34 -14.41 -13.39
CA SER A 224 6.38 -14.30 -12.27
C SER A 224 5.34 -15.41 -12.32
N PHE A 225 4.75 -15.68 -13.48
CA PHE A 225 3.80 -16.78 -13.68
C PHE A 225 4.38 -18.14 -13.28
N LYS A 226 5.62 -18.45 -13.70
CA LYS A 226 6.29 -19.69 -13.30
C LYS A 226 6.56 -19.76 -11.80
N THR A 227 7.01 -18.65 -11.20
CA THR A 227 7.27 -18.58 -9.76
C THR A 227 5.98 -18.77 -8.96
N VAL A 228 4.91 -18.05 -9.30
CA VAL A 228 3.59 -18.20 -8.66
C VAL A 228 3.08 -19.63 -8.83
N ASN A 229 3.24 -20.25 -10.00
CA ASN A 229 2.85 -21.63 -10.22
C ASN A 229 3.57 -22.61 -9.28
N ALA A 230 4.87 -22.42 -9.04
CA ALA A 230 5.61 -23.22 -8.06
C ALA A 230 5.15 -22.93 -6.63
N LEU A 231 4.93 -21.65 -6.29
CA LEU A 231 4.46 -21.23 -4.97
C LEU A 231 3.05 -21.73 -4.65
N MET A 232 2.16 -21.88 -5.64
CA MET A 232 0.83 -22.48 -5.45
C MET A 232 0.95 -23.94 -4.99
N LEU A 233 1.80 -24.73 -5.65
CA LEU A 233 2.05 -26.12 -5.26
C LEU A 233 2.66 -26.20 -3.85
N ILE A 234 3.69 -25.38 -3.59
CA ILE A 234 4.34 -25.33 -2.26
C ILE A 234 3.33 -24.91 -1.19
N GLY A 235 2.49 -23.91 -1.46
CA GLY A 235 1.45 -23.43 -0.55
C GLY A 235 0.40 -24.50 -0.23
N ILE A 236 -0.05 -25.26 -1.23
CA ILE A 236 -0.95 -26.40 -1.03
C ILE A 236 -0.32 -27.45 -0.12
N LEU A 237 0.94 -27.82 -0.37
CA LEU A 237 1.67 -28.78 0.47
C LEU A 237 1.84 -28.26 1.90
N LEU A 238 2.18 -26.97 2.06
CA LEU A 238 2.34 -26.34 3.37
C LEU A 238 1.03 -26.38 4.15
N PHE A 239 -0.10 -26.00 3.55
CA PHE A 239 -1.39 -26.07 4.23
C PHE A 239 -1.85 -27.49 4.51
N LEU A 240 -1.49 -28.46 3.66
CA LEU A 240 -1.73 -29.87 3.92
C LEU A 240 -0.98 -30.32 5.18
N PHE A 241 0.34 -30.08 5.26
CA PHE A 241 1.12 -30.42 6.45
C PHE A 241 0.62 -29.67 7.70
N TYR A 242 0.26 -28.40 7.55
CA TYR A 242 -0.32 -27.62 8.63
C TYR A 242 -1.64 -28.22 9.15
N SER A 243 -2.53 -28.66 8.24
CA SER A 243 -3.79 -29.31 8.60
C SER A 243 -3.57 -30.65 9.32
N LEU A 244 -2.55 -31.42 8.94
CA LEU A 244 -2.20 -32.68 9.61
C LEU A 244 -1.68 -32.48 11.04
N VAL A 245 -0.93 -31.40 11.29
CA VAL A 245 -0.35 -31.13 12.62
C VAL A 245 -1.35 -30.45 13.56
N PHE A 246 -2.18 -29.55 13.05
CA PHE A 246 -3.03 -28.67 13.86
C PHE A 246 -4.54 -28.95 13.72
N SER A 247 -4.95 -30.03 13.06
CA SER A 247 -6.37 -30.37 12.81
C SER A 247 -7.18 -29.20 12.25
N PHE A 248 -6.56 -28.45 11.33
CA PHE A 248 -7.11 -27.21 10.77
C PHE A 248 -8.00 -27.50 9.55
N SER A 249 -9.02 -26.66 9.32
CA SER A 249 -9.96 -26.79 8.21
C SER A 249 -9.26 -26.88 6.84
N PRO A 250 -9.64 -27.82 5.96
CA PRO A 250 -9.03 -27.96 4.63
C PRO A 250 -9.43 -26.85 3.65
N LEU A 251 -10.27 -25.89 4.06
CA LEU A 251 -10.81 -24.85 3.18
C LEU A 251 -9.72 -24.04 2.44
N PRO A 252 -8.62 -23.59 3.09
CA PRO A 252 -7.56 -22.88 2.36
C PRO A 252 -6.83 -23.73 1.31
N ILE A 253 -6.75 -25.04 1.49
CA ILE A 253 -6.20 -25.97 0.48
C ILE A 253 -7.09 -25.97 -0.76
N ILE A 254 -8.41 -26.09 -0.56
CA ILE A 254 -9.40 -26.08 -1.64
C ILE A 254 -9.39 -24.74 -2.39
N VAL A 255 -9.37 -23.62 -1.66
CA VAL A 255 -9.33 -22.27 -2.26
C VAL A 255 -8.08 -22.07 -3.10
N LEU A 256 -6.88 -22.46 -2.60
CA LEU A 256 -5.66 -22.37 -3.39
C LEU A 256 -5.69 -23.26 -4.63
N ALA A 257 -6.22 -24.48 -4.53
CA ALA A 257 -6.36 -25.37 -5.68
C ALA A 257 -7.28 -24.77 -6.76
N ILE A 258 -8.41 -24.16 -6.37
CA ILE A 258 -9.30 -23.45 -7.30
C ILE A 258 -8.58 -22.27 -7.95
N ILE A 259 -7.88 -21.44 -7.19
CA ILE A 259 -7.10 -20.32 -7.73
C ILE A 259 -6.07 -20.83 -8.74
N TRP A 260 -5.40 -21.94 -8.44
CA TRP A 260 -4.41 -22.54 -9.33
C TRP A 260 -5.03 -23.06 -10.63
N ILE A 261 -6.19 -23.72 -10.55
CA ILE A 261 -6.98 -24.14 -11.73
C ILE A 261 -7.40 -22.93 -12.56
N LEU A 262 -7.93 -21.87 -11.93
CA LEU A 262 -8.37 -20.65 -12.61
C LEU A 262 -7.20 -19.95 -13.30
N GLN A 263 -6.02 -19.90 -12.67
CA GLN A 263 -4.81 -19.35 -13.28
C GLN A 263 -4.41 -20.13 -14.54
N LYS A 264 -4.49 -21.47 -14.51
CA LYS A 264 -4.23 -22.32 -15.69
C LYS A 264 -5.29 -22.14 -16.77
N ALA A 265 -6.57 -22.10 -16.38
CA ALA A 265 -7.67 -21.91 -17.31
C ALA A 265 -7.57 -20.55 -18.03
N ALA A 266 -7.24 -19.47 -17.30
CA ALA A 266 -7.01 -18.16 -17.88
C ALA A 266 -5.83 -18.17 -18.88
N TYR A 267 -4.73 -18.82 -18.52
CA TYR A 267 -3.58 -18.99 -19.41
C TYR A 267 -3.95 -19.74 -20.71
N TYR A 268 -4.55 -20.93 -20.59
CA TYR A 268 -4.93 -21.72 -21.77
C TYR A 268 -6.00 -21.04 -22.62
N ARG A 269 -6.90 -20.25 -22.01
CA ARG A 269 -7.88 -19.43 -22.72
C ARG A 269 -7.21 -18.32 -23.54
N GLU A 270 -6.17 -17.66 -23.03
CA GLU A 270 -5.46 -16.64 -23.79
C GLU A 270 -4.59 -17.28 -24.89
N VAL A 271 -3.94 -18.42 -24.62
CA VAL A 271 -3.21 -19.18 -25.65
C VAL A 271 -4.14 -19.61 -26.79
N SER A 272 -5.33 -20.13 -26.48
CA SER A 272 -6.28 -20.58 -27.53
C SER A 272 -6.85 -19.42 -28.35
N LYS A 273 -7.05 -18.23 -27.74
CA LYS A 273 -7.44 -17.02 -28.46
C LYS A 273 -6.36 -16.48 -29.39
N LEU A 274 -5.10 -16.52 -28.96
CA LEU A 274 -3.96 -15.97 -29.72
C LEU A 274 -3.51 -16.89 -30.86
N GLY A 275 -3.92 -18.15 -30.84
CA GLY A 275 -3.90 -19.02 -32.01
C GLY A 275 -3.00 -20.23 -31.88
N ARG A 276 -3.66 -21.39 -31.92
CA ARG A 276 -3.18 -22.71 -32.36
C ARG A 276 -1.96 -23.28 -31.63
N LEU A 277 -2.17 -23.63 -30.36
CA LEU A 277 -1.73 -24.91 -29.79
C LEU A 277 -2.95 -25.64 -29.25
#